data_AF-A0A387BDL1-F1
#
_entry.id   AF-A0A387BDL1-F1
#
_cell.length_a   1.000
_cell.length_b   1.000
_cell.length_c   1.000
_cell.angle_alpha   90.00
_cell.angle_beta   90.00
_cell.angle_gamma   90.00
#
_symmetry.space_group_name_H-M   'P 1'
#
loop_
_entity.id
_entity.type
_entity.pdbx_description
1 polymer ?
#
loop_
_entity_poly.entity_id
_entity_poly.type
_entity_poly.pdbx_seq_one_letter_code
_entity_poly.pdbx_strand_id
1 'polypeptide(L)'
;MTRDYDGSEYPDAEPSTSLAGVPDGFGRLWTPHRIAYIEQGGGAPGDECVFCTAPTLSDEDALIVHRGELAYALLNLFPYNSGHLLVVPYRHIAGYDEATEAEVAEIGAITQTAMRVIRGTSHADGFNIGMNQGAIAGAGIAAHLHQHVVPRWASDANFFPIIARTKAIPTLLGEARATIAEAWPAT
;
A
#
# COMPACT_ATOMS: atom_id res chain seq x y z
N MET A 1 20.96 16.00 -23.10
CA MET A 1 20.33 17.09 -22.34
C MET A 1 19.30 16.45 -21.44
N THR A 2 19.62 16.36 -20.16
CA THR A 2 18.79 15.65 -19.18
C THR A 2 17.78 16.64 -18.63
N ARG A 3 16.48 16.34 -18.81
CA ARG A 3 15.37 17.12 -18.26
C ARG A 3 14.89 16.45 -16.99
N ASP A 4 14.73 17.23 -15.94
CA ASP A 4 14.10 16.80 -14.70
C ASP A 4 12.57 16.86 -14.81
N TYR A 5 11.86 16.24 -13.88
CA TYR A 5 10.40 16.09 -13.90
C TYR A 5 9.65 17.43 -13.78
N ASP A 6 10.30 18.46 -13.24
CA ASP A 6 9.79 19.83 -13.19
C ASP A 6 10.05 20.63 -14.50
N GLY A 7 10.66 19.97 -15.49
CA GLY A 7 10.97 20.56 -16.78
C GLY A 7 12.29 21.35 -16.83
N SER A 8 13.02 21.44 -15.72
CA SER A 8 14.34 22.09 -15.67
C SER A 8 15.37 21.33 -16.49
N GLU A 9 16.24 22.09 -17.16
CA GLU A 9 17.20 21.59 -18.13
C GLU A 9 18.62 21.66 -17.55
N TYR A 10 19.29 20.50 -17.50
CA TYR A 10 20.67 20.39 -17.04
C TYR A 10 21.56 20.00 -18.22
N PRO A 11 22.18 21.00 -18.90
CA PRO A 11 22.96 20.74 -20.11
C PRO A 11 24.23 19.93 -19.85
N ASP A 12 24.79 20.02 -18.64
CA ASP A 12 26.03 19.35 -18.23
C ASP A 12 25.79 18.07 -17.40
N ALA A 13 24.53 17.65 -17.20
CA ALA A 13 24.22 16.45 -16.44
C ALA A 13 24.41 15.18 -17.30
N GLU A 14 25.29 14.28 -16.84
CA GLU A 14 25.43 12.96 -17.45
C GLU A 14 24.21 12.07 -17.14
N PRO A 15 23.66 11.35 -18.14
CA PRO A 15 22.58 10.39 -17.92
C PRO A 15 23.00 9.30 -16.94
N SER A 16 22.14 8.91 -15.99
CA SER A 16 22.44 7.76 -15.12
C SER A 16 22.65 6.45 -15.88
N THR A 17 22.22 6.39 -17.14
CA THR A 17 22.41 5.27 -18.09
C THR A 17 23.81 5.21 -18.71
N SER A 18 24.61 6.28 -18.65
CA SER A 18 26.02 6.28 -19.12
C SER A 18 27.00 5.83 -18.05
N LEU A 19 26.58 5.77 -16.78
CA LEU A 19 27.36 5.20 -15.69
C LEU A 19 27.32 3.67 -15.77
N ALA A 20 28.41 3.00 -15.38
CA ALA A 20 28.47 1.54 -15.26
C ALA A 20 27.60 1.05 -14.08
N GLY A 21 26.28 1.16 -14.23
CA GLY A 21 25.27 0.47 -13.45
C GLY A 21 24.68 -0.62 -14.32
N VAL A 22 24.58 -1.84 -13.80
CA VAL A 22 23.89 -2.94 -14.47
C VAL A 22 22.48 -2.45 -14.85
N PRO A 23 22.06 -2.55 -16.13
CA PRO A 23 20.68 -2.29 -16.51
C PRO A 23 19.79 -3.07 -15.56
N ASP A 24 18.92 -2.38 -14.85
CA ASP A 24 17.98 -2.93 -13.88
C ASP A 24 17.42 -4.29 -14.35
N GLY A 25 18.01 -5.38 -13.84
CA GLY A 25 17.45 -6.73 -13.94
C GLY A 25 16.44 -7.02 -12.83
N PHE A 26 16.04 -5.99 -12.08
CA PHE A 26 15.43 -6.00 -10.75
C PHE A 26 13.94 -5.68 -10.74
N GLY A 27 13.34 -5.19 -11.83
CA GLY A 27 11.89 -5.06 -11.94
C GLY A 27 11.14 -6.35 -11.54
N ARG A 28 11.70 -7.53 -11.88
CA ARG A 28 11.06 -8.84 -11.72
C ARG A 28 10.95 -9.38 -10.30
N LEU A 29 11.76 -8.90 -9.36
CA LEU A 29 11.90 -9.54 -8.03
C LEU A 29 11.36 -8.69 -6.88
N TRP A 30 11.22 -7.38 -7.08
CA TRP A 30 10.71 -6.49 -6.04
C TRP A 30 9.20 -6.55 -5.82
N THR A 31 8.46 -7.10 -6.78
CA THR A 31 7.05 -7.47 -6.65
C THR A 31 6.65 -8.19 -7.95
N PRO A 32 6.82 -9.51 -8.08
CA PRO A 32 6.38 -10.25 -9.27
C PRO A 32 4.90 -9.96 -9.58
N HIS A 33 4.10 -9.80 -8.52
CA HIS A 33 2.69 -9.44 -8.62
C HIS A 33 2.45 -8.02 -9.15
N ARG A 34 3.34 -7.04 -8.89
CA ARG A 34 3.19 -5.67 -9.41
C ARG A 34 3.51 -5.62 -10.90
N ILE A 35 4.52 -6.37 -11.33
CA ILE A 35 4.79 -6.54 -12.76
C ILE A 35 3.65 -7.30 -13.44
N ALA A 36 3.17 -8.41 -12.86
CA ALA A 36 2.01 -9.13 -13.40
C ALA A 36 0.76 -8.25 -13.44
N TYR A 37 0.53 -7.40 -12.43
CA TYR A 37 -0.56 -6.42 -12.42
C TYR A 37 -0.39 -5.41 -13.55
N ILE A 38 0.77 -4.77 -13.68
CA ILE A 38 1.07 -3.81 -14.77
C ILE A 38 0.95 -4.48 -16.16
N GLU A 39 1.44 -5.70 -16.31
CA GLU A 39 1.39 -6.50 -17.55
C GLU A 39 -0.04 -6.97 -17.88
N GLN A 40 -0.90 -7.17 -16.88
CA GLN A 40 -2.34 -7.45 -17.03
C GLN A 40 -3.18 -6.17 -17.23
N GLY A 41 -2.55 -5.00 -17.40
CA GLY A 41 -3.25 -3.72 -17.57
C GLY A 41 -3.65 -3.03 -16.27
N GLY A 42 -3.27 -3.59 -15.12
CA GLY A 42 -3.36 -2.98 -13.80
C GLY A 42 -2.45 -1.76 -13.70
N GLY A 43 -3.00 -0.60 -14.01
CA GLY A 43 -2.27 0.66 -14.08
C GLY A 43 -2.35 1.35 -15.44
N ALA A 44 -3.00 0.77 -16.45
CA ALA A 44 -3.61 1.63 -17.46
C ALA A 44 -4.69 2.46 -16.74
N PRO A 45 -4.81 3.77 -17.01
CA PRO A 45 -5.99 4.53 -16.58
C PRO A 45 -7.20 3.97 -17.34
N GLY A 46 -7.73 2.85 -16.85
CA GLY A 46 -9.13 2.49 -17.05
C GLY A 46 -9.94 3.32 -16.09
N ASP A 47 -11.08 3.84 -16.54
CA ASP A 47 -11.90 4.86 -15.89
C ASP A 47 -12.42 4.51 -14.47
N GLU A 48 -12.07 3.36 -13.89
CA GLU A 48 -12.67 2.85 -12.66
C GLU A 48 -11.64 2.68 -11.53
N CYS A 49 -11.86 3.37 -10.41
CA CYS A 49 -11.00 3.34 -9.24
C CYS A 49 -11.13 2.01 -8.48
N VAL A 50 -10.02 1.30 -8.29
CA VAL A 50 -10.00 0.00 -7.57
C VAL A 50 -10.56 0.09 -6.15
N PHE A 51 -10.41 1.23 -5.48
CA PHE A 51 -10.96 1.46 -4.14
C PHE A 51 -12.45 1.78 -4.14
N CYS A 52 -13.02 2.24 -5.27
CA CYS A 52 -14.46 2.32 -5.45
C CYS A 52 -15.06 0.95 -5.81
N THR A 53 -14.33 0.14 -6.58
CA THR A 53 -14.76 -1.20 -6.98
C THR A 53 -14.72 -2.19 -5.82
N ALA A 54 -13.66 -2.17 -4.98
CA ALA A 54 -13.45 -3.14 -3.91
C ALA A 54 -14.66 -3.37 -3.00
N PRO A 55 -15.37 -2.32 -2.50
CA PRO A 55 -16.57 -2.51 -1.69
C PRO A 55 -17.73 -3.23 -2.38
N THR A 56 -17.75 -3.31 -3.73
CA THR A 56 -18.81 -4.00 -4.50
C THR A 56 -18.55 -5.50 -4.66
N LEU A 57 -17.35 -5.97 -4.34
CA LEU A 57 -16.95 -7.37 -4.40
C LEU A 57 -17.16 -8.06 -3.04
N SER A 58 -17.00 -9.38 -3.04
CA SER A 58 -16.88 -10.14 -1.79
C SER A 58 -15.66 -9.69 -1.00
N ASP A 59 -15.70 -9.86 0.32
CA ASP A 59 -14.59 -9.45 1.17
C ASP A 59 -13.32 -10.24 0.84
N GLU A 60 -13.47 -11.52 0.50
CA GLU A 60 -12.37 -12.40 0.08
C GLU A 60 -11.71 -11.90 -1.21
N ASP A 61 -12.50 -11.57 -2.24
CA ASP A 61 -11.99 -11.14 -3.54
C ASP A 61 -11.32 -9.75 -3.46
N ALA A 62 -11.84 -8.86 -2.60
CA ALA A 62 -11.30 -7.52 -2.40
C ALA A 62 -10.27 -7.42 -1.26
N LEU A 63 -10.00 -8.52 -0.55
CA LEU A 63 -9.15 -8.57 0.64
C LEU A 63 -9.59 -7.61 1.78
N ILE A 64 -10.89 -7.32 1.89
CA ILE A 64 -11.47 -6.39 2.89
C ILE A 64 -11.57 -7.05 4.26
N VAL A 65 -10.79 -6.58 5.24
CA VAL A 65 -10.82 -7.14 6.59
C VAL A 65 -11.90 -6.54 7.49
N HIS A 66 -12.40 -5.34 7.16
CA HIS A 66 -13.43 -4.66 7.92
C HIS A 66 -14.16 -3.61 7.09
N ARG A 67 -15.47 -3.47 7.31
CA ARG A 67 -16.33 -2.43 6.73
C ARG A 67 -16.91 -1.58 7.85
N GLY A 68 -16.57 -0.29 7.87
CA GLY A 68 -17.22 0.72 8.68
C GLY A 68 -18.35 1.42 7.92
N GLU A 69 -18.78 2.57 8.42
CA GLU A 69 -19.86 3.40 7.87
C GLU A 69 -19.38 4.33 6.74
N LEU A 70 -18.26 5.02 6.95
CA LEU A 70 -17.67 6.01 6.03
C LEU A 70 -16.32 5.53 5.45
N ALA A 71 -15.66 4.60 6.12
CA ALA A 71 -14.40 4.00 5.68
C ALA A 71 -14.35 2.48 5.88
N TYR A 72 -13.42 1.83 5.21
CA TYR A 72 -13.18 0.40 5.31
C TYR A 72 -11.69 0.10 5.34
N ALA A 73 -11.33 -1.13 5.72
CA ALA A 73 -9.95 -1.61 5.72
C ALA A 73 -9.78 -2.84 4.85
N LEU A 74 -8.72 -2.86 4.04
CA LEU A 74 -8.35 -3.97 3.17
C LEU A 74 -6.84 -4.22 3.19
N LEU A 75 -6.40 -5.44 2.90
CA LEU A 75 -4.98 -5.71 2.76
C LEU A 75 -4.42 -5.07 1.49
N ASN A 76 -3.19 -4.57 1.57
CA ASN A 76 -2.47 -4.14 0.39
C ASN A 76 -2.04 -5.37 -0.41
N LEU A 77 -2.39 -5.41 -1.70
CA LEU A 77 -2.02 -6.48 -2.64
C LEU A 77 -0.49 -6.61 -2.79
N PHE A 78 0.24 -5.52 -2.57
CA PHE A 78 1.71 -5.47 -2.59
C PHE A 78 2.24 -5.07 -1.21
N PRO A 79 2.17 -5.98 -0.22
CA PRO A 79 2.47 -5.64 1.17
C PRO A 79 3.96 -5.38 1.39
N TYR A 80 4.29 -4.38 2.21
CA TYR A 80 5.66 -4.20 2.68
C TYR A 80 6.03 -5.26 3.72
N ASN A 81 5.07 -5.71 4.51
CA ASN A 81 5.16 -6.77 5.51
C ASN A 81 3.81 -7.49 5.59
N SER A 82 3.78 -8.75 6.06
CA SER A 82 2.53 -9.45 6.36
C SER A 82 1.62 -8.60 7.25
N GLY A 83 0.35 -8.47 6.89
CA GLY A 83 -0.60 -7.62 7.61
C GLY A 83 -0.56 -6.13 7.24
N HIS A 84 0.20 -5.73 6.21
CA HIS A 84 0.09 -4.38 5.63
C HIS A 84 -1.33 -4.17 5.09
N LEU A 85 -2.06 -3.25 5.71
CA LEU A 85 -3.40 -2.87 5.31
C LEU A 85 -3.52 -1.38 4.97
N LEU A 86 -4.57 -1.07 4.25
CA LEU A 86 -4.99 0.27 3.87
C LEU A 86 -6.32 0.57 4.57
N VAL A 87 -6.47 1.78 5.09
CA VAL A 87 -7.76 2.34 5.54
C VAL A 87 -8.20 3.38 4.53
N VAL A 88 -9.41 3.22 3.99
CA VAL A 88 -9.86 3.92 2.79
C VAL A 88 -11.28 4.46 3.02
N PRO A 89 -11.56 5.75 2.79
CA PRO A 89 -12.93 6.26 2.80
C PRO A 89 -13.70 5.69 1.60
N TYR A 90 -14.99 5.43 1.75
CA TYR A 90 -15.83 5.04 0.62
C TYR A 90 -15.94 6.16 -0.42
N ARG A 91 -15.96 7.42 0.04
CA ARG A 91 -15.99 8.58 -0.84
C ARG A 91 -14.68 8.73 -1.60
N HIS A 92 -14.79 8.93 -2.91
CA HIS A 92 -13.64 9.15 -3.78
C HIS A 92 -13.11 10.58 -3.61
N ILE A 93 -12.08 10.73 -2.78
CA ILE A 93 -11.33 11.97 -2.57
C ILE A 93 -9.85 11.71 -2.70
N ALA A 94 -9.09 12.64 -3.28
CA ALA A 94 -7.65 12.45 -3.45
C ALA A 94 -6.89 12.89 -2.19
N GLY A 95 -7.20 14.09 -1.69
CA GLY A 95 -6.51 14.72 -0.57
C GLY A 95 -7.07 14.34 0.79
N TYR A 96 -6.18 14.23 1.78
CA TYR A 96 -6.59 14.12 3.18
C TYR A 96 -7.31 15.38 3.69
N ASP A 97 -6.97 16.55 3.14
CA ASP A 97 -7.61 17.84 3.41
C ASP A 97 -9.04 17.95 2.85
N GLU A 98 -9.45 17.04 1.98
CA GLU A 98 -10.82 16.93 1.49
C GLU A 98 -11.72 16.06 2.39
N ALA A 99 -11.14 15.32 3.35
CA ALA A 99 -11.89 14.44 4.24
C ALA A 99 -12.72 15.24 5.24
N THR A 100 -13.94 14.79 5.49
CA THR A 100 -14.81 15.34 6.54
C THR A 100 -14.30 14.94 7.92
N GLU A 101 -14.68 15.68 8.96
CA GLU A 101 -14.32 15.36 10.34
C GLU A 101 -14.76 13.95 10.75
N ALA A 102 -15.93 13.51 10.27
CA ALA A 102 -16.45 12.16 10.53
C ALA A 102 -15.62 11.07 9.84
N GLU A 103 -15.23 11.27 8.58
CA GLU A 103 -14.34 10.33 7.87
C GLU A 103 -12.98 10.25 8.55
N VAL A 104 -12.41 11.40 8.98
CA VAL A 104 -11.14 11.44 9.71
C VAL A 104 -11.24 10.66 11.03
N ALA A 105 -12.33 10.87 11.78
CA ALA A 105 -12.56 10.17 13.04
C ALA A 105 -12.65 8.66 12.85
N GLU A 106 -13.39 8.20 11.84
CA GLU A 106 -13.54 6.77 11.58
C GLU A 106 -12.25 6.13 11.01
N ILE A 107 -11.56 6.80 10.09
CA ILE A 107 -10.23 6.35 9.61
C ILE A 107 -9.28 6.16 10.81
N GLY A 108 -9.28 7.11 11.76
CA GLY A 108 -8.51 7.02 12.99
C GLY A 108 -8.94 5.86 13.89
N ALA A 109 -10.25 5.62 14.03
CA ALA A 109 -10.79 4.52 14.83
C ALA A 109 -10.44 3.15 14.23
N ILE A 110 -10.65 2.97 12.92
CA ILE A 110 -10.28 1.76 12.18
C ILE A 110 -8.77 1.50 12.31
N THR A 111 -7.94 2.54 12.19
CA THR A 111 -6.48 2.42 12.36
C THR A 111 -6.09 1.90 13.74
N GLN A 112 -6.68 2.45 14.81
CA GLN A 112 -6.41 1.99 16.16
C GLN A 112 -6.83 0.52 16.36
N THR A 113 -7.97 0.13 15.80
CA THR A 113 -8.44 -1.26 15.86
C THR A 113 -7.53 -2.19 15.07
N ALA A 114 -7.14 -1.81 13.85
CA ALA A 114 -6.15 -2.53 13.03
C ALA A 114 -4.86 -2.80 13.81
N MET A 115 -4.30 -1.79 14.47
CA MET A 115 -3.07 -1.95 15.28
C MET A 115 -3.26 -2.96 16.42
N ARG A 116 -4.39 -2.93 17.13
CA ARG A 116 -4.67 -3.87 18.22
C ARG A 116 -4.84 -5.29 17.70
N VAL A 117 -5.62 -5.46 16.63
CA VAL A 117 -5.88 -6.74 15.99
C VAL A 117 -4.58 -7.36 15.48
N ILE A 118 -3.80 -6.62 14.67
CA ILE A 118 -2.55 -7.12 14.11
C ILE A 118 -1.54 -7.44 15.22
N ARG A 119 -1.46 -6.63 16.28
CA ARG A 119 -0.59 -6.92 17.42
C ARG A 119 -1.00 -8.22 18.13
N GLY A 120 -2.31 -8.47 18.27
CA GLY A 120 -2.84 -9.69 18.87
C GLY A 120 -2.60 -10.95 18.03
N THR A 121 -2.70 -10.85 16.70
CA THR A 121 -2.62 -12.01 15.80
C THR A 121 -1.21 -12.33 15.30
N SER A 122 -0.32 -11.33 15.22
CA SER A 122 1.01 -11.46 14.61
C SER A 122 2.17 -11.02 15.51
N HIS A 123 1.87 -10.56 16.72
CA HIS A 123 2.86 -10.05 17.67
C HIS A 123 3.77 -8.97 17.09
N ALA A 124 3.23 -8.08 16.27
CA ALA A 124 3.97 -6.93 15.76
C ALA A 124 4.54 -6.08 16.91
N ASP A 125 5.82 -5.74 16.82
CA ASP A 125 6.53 -4.94 17.83
C ASP A 125 6.12 -3.45 17.72
N GLY A 126 5.98 -2.97 16.48
CA GLY A 126 5.64 -1.58 16.17
C GLY A 126 4.87 -1.43 14.87
N PHE A 127 4.58 -0.18 14.50
CA PHE A 127 3.83 0.16 13.29
C PHE A 127 4.39 1.42 12.63
N ASN A 128 4.38 1.45 11.30
CA ASN A 128 4.42 2.69 10.54
C ASN A 128 3.01 2.99 10.03
N ILE A 129 2.59 4.24 10.18
CA ILE A 129 1.29 4.74 9.74
C ILE A 129 1.57 5.97 8.89
N GLY A 130 0.95 6.07 7.72
CA GLY A 130 1.20 7.21 6.83
C GLY A 130 0.32 7.22 5.59
N MET A 131 0.36 8.35 4.89
CA MET A 131 -0.31 8.56 3.63
C MET A 131 0.66 9.26 2.68
N ASN A 132 0.67 8.84 1.42
CA ASN A 132 1.34 9.59 0.36
C ASN A 132 0.30 10.50 -0.29
N GLN A 133 0.51 11.82 -0.26
CA GLN A 133 -0.45 12.82 -0.75
C GLN A 133 0.00 13.39 -2.11
N GLY A 134 -0.70 12.98 -3.17
CA GLY A 134 -0.40 13.35 -4.57
C GLY A 134 0.63 12.43 -5.24
N ALA A 135 0.65 12.46 -6.58
CA ALA A 135 1.49 11.57 -7.39
C ALA A 135 3.00 11.72 -7.09
N ILE A 136 3.45 12.94 -6.84
CA ILE A 136 4.86 13.24 -6.53
C ILE A 136 5.30 12.67 -5.18
N ALA A 137 4.38 12.58 -4.21
CA ALA A 137 4.67 11.98 -2.91
C ALA A 137 4.73 10.44 -2.95
N GLY A 138 4.60 9.82 -4.13
CA GLY A 138 4.65 8.37 -4.30
C GLY A 138 3.32 7.67 -4.02
N ALA A 139 2.19 8.36 -4.16
CA ALA A 139 0.88 7.73 -4.09
C ALA A 139 0.68 6.81 -5.31
N GLY A 140 0.61 5.50 -5.09
CA GLY A 140 0.40 4.52 -6.17
C GLY A 140 -0.98 4.66 -6.84
N ILE A 141 -1.98 5.12 -6.08
CA ILE A 141 -3.32 5.49 -6.56
C ILE A 141 -3.61 6.90 -6.02
N ALA A 142 -3.14 7.91 -6.76
CA ALA A 142 -3.17 9.30 -6.27
C ALA A 142 -4.57 9.92 -6.20
N ALA A 143 -5.55 9.36 -6.90
CA ALA A 143 -6.91 9.92 -6.99
C ALA A 143 -7.80 9.56 -5.80
N HIS A 144 -7.41 8.60 -4.96
CA HIS A 144 -8.25 8.12 -3.85
C HIS A 144 -7.40 7.87 -2.60
N LEU A 145 -7.67 8.65 -1.56
CA LEU A 145 -7.04 8.65 -0.24
C LEU A 145 -6.98 7.25 0.35
N HIS A 146 -5.82 6.87 0.88
CA HIS A 146 -5.65 5.63 1.62
C HIS A 146 -4.54 5.78 2.66
N GLN A 147 -4.82 5.39 3.91
CA GLN A 147 -3.84 5.36 4.98
C GLN A 147 -3.20 3.98 5.09
N HIS A 148 -1.88 3.93 5.01
CA HIS A 148 -1.12 2.72 5.27
C HIS A 148 -1.04 2.43 6.77
N VAL A 149 -1.22 1.16 7.13
CA VAL A 149 -0.89 0.61 8.45
C VAL A 149 0.05 -0.57 8.22
N VAL A 150 1.33 -0.38 8.53
CA VAL A 150 2.39 -1.34 8.24
C VAL A 150 2.95 -1.89 9.56
N PRO A 151 2.69 -3.15 9.93
CA PRO A 151 3.30 -3.75 11.11
C PRO A 151 4.81 -3.93 10.91
N ARG A 152 5.56 -3.77 12.00
CA ARG A 152 7.02 -3.85 12.05
C ARG A 152 7.48 -4.79 13.15
N TRP A 153 8.59 -5.48 12.90
CA TRP A 153 9.29 -6.31 13.90
C TRP A 153 10.74 -5.87 14.02
N ALA A 154 11.35 -6.11 15.19
CA ALA A 154 12.73 -5.69 15.49
C ALA A 154 13.77 -6.13 14.44
N SER A 155 13.50 -7.23 13.72
CA SER A 155 14.41 -7.82 12.72
C SER A 155 13.77 -8.03 11.35
N ASP A 156 12.75 -7.24 10.99
CA ASP A 156 12.05 -7.36 9.70
C ASP A 156 12.86 -6.86 8.48
N ALA A 157 13.93 -6.11 8.74
CA ALA A 157 14.94 -5.73 7.76
C ALA A 157 16.27 -6.39 8.11
N ASN A 158 16.56 -7.51 7.46
CA ASN A 158 17.84 -8.23 7.57
C ASN A 158 18.64 -8.08 6.26
N PHE A 159 19.66 -8.91 6.05
CA PHE A 159 20.50 -8.82 4.85
C PHE A 159 19.75 -9.16 3.55
N PHE A 160 18.61 -9.87 3.58
CA PHE A 160 17.87 -10.25 2.36
C PHE A 160 17.38 -9.03 1.57
N PRO A 161 16.64 -8.07 2.17
CA PRO A 161 16.21 -6.87 1.43
C PRO A 161 17.37 -5.98 0.95
N ILE A 162 18.49 -5.96 1.68
CA ILE A 162 19.61 -5.04 1.41
C ILE A 162 20.60 -5.63 0.41
N ILE A 163 21.04 -6.88 0.62
CA ILE A 163 22.05 -7.56 -0.19
C ILE A 163 21.39 -8.34 -1.31
N ALA A 164 20.39 -9.17 -0.99
CA ALA A 164 19.70 -10.00 -1.97
C ALA A 164 18.56 -9.24 -2.69
N ARG A 165 18.28 -7.98 -2.29
CA ARG A 165 17.25 -7.13 -2.88
C ARG A 165 15.90 -7.85 -3.00
N THR A 166 15.58 -8.68 -2.00
CA THR A 166 14.38 -9.53 -1.97
C THR A 166 13.81 -9.51 -0.56
N LYS A 167 12.47 -9.49 -0.43
CA LYS A 167 11.80 -9.57 0.87
C LYS A 167 10.91 -10.81 0.91
N ALA A 168 11.11 -11.66 1.93
CA ALA A 168 10.24 -12.78 2.18
C ALA A 168 8.97 -12.30 2.88
N ILE A 169 7.80 -12.60 2.30
CA ILE A 169 6.50 -12.41 2.93
C ILE A 169 5.99 -13.80 3.36
N PRO A 170 6.03 -14.13 4.65
CA PRO A 170 5.87 -15.51 5.12
C PRO A 170 4.41 -16.01 5.12
N THR A 171 3.43 -15.14 4.91
CA THR A 171 2.00 -15.47 5.02
C THR A 171 1.29 -15.12 3.72
N LEU A 172 0.40 -16.00 3.25
CA LEU A 172 -0.42 -15.73 2.08
C LEU A 172 -1.45 -14.63 2.39
N LEU A 173 -1.79 -13.80 1.40
CA LEU A 173 -2.74 -12.70 1.58
C LEU A 173 -4.11 -13.19 2.07
N GLY A 174 -4.61 -14.29 1.51
CA GLY A 174 -5.90 -14.87 1.94
C GLY A 174 -5.89 -15.31 3.41
N GLU A 175 -4.83 -15.97 3.85
CA GLU A 175 -4.65 -16.41 5.25
C GLU A 175 -4.53 -15.21 6.20
N ALA A 176 -3.74 -14.20 5.80
CA ALA A 176 -3.60 -12.97 6.57
C ALA A 176 -4.93 -12.23 6.68
N ARG A 177 -5.70 -12.15 5.59
CA ARG A 177 -7.03 -11.51 5.56
C ARG A 177 -7.97 -12.23 6.50
N ALA A 178 -8.12 -13.55 6.38
CA ALA A 178 -9.00 -14.34 7.24
C ALA A 178 -8.63 -14.15 8.73
N THR A 179 -7.34 -14.30 9.07
CA THR A 179 -6.85 -14.14 10.45
C THR A 179 -7.18 -12.75 11.03
N ILE A 180 -6.98 -11.68 10.25
CA ILE A 180 -7.23 -10.31 10.71
C ILE A 180 -8.74 -10.03 10.79
N ALA A 181 -9.53 -10.50 9.82
CA ALA A 181 -10.97 -10.31 9.79
C ALA A 181 -11.67 -11.04 10.94
N GLU A 182 -11.29 -12.29 11.21
CA GLU A 182 -11.84 -13.10 12.32
C GLU A 182 -11.50 -12.50 13.71
N ALA A 183 -10.35 -11.87 13.84
CA ALA A 183 -9.92 -11.20 15.07
C ALA A 183 -10.47 -9.78 15.22
N TRP A 184 -11.18 -9.26 14.21
CA TRP A 184 -11.76 -7.93 14.27
C TRP A 184 -12.94 -7.90 15.27
N PRO A 185 -13.01 -6.93 16.19
CA PRO A 185 -14.12 -6.85 17.14
C PRO A 185 -15.47 -6.75 16.42
N ALA A 186 -16.46 -7.50 16.88
CA ALA A 186 -17.83 -7.33 16.42
C ALA A 186 -18.31 -5.91 16.78
N THR A 187 -18.90 -5.22 15.80
CA THR A 187 -19.56 -3.92 15.97
C THR A 187 -20.89 -4.07 16.70
#